data_AF-A0A165WD60-F1
#
_entry.id   AF-A0A165WD60-F1
#
_cell.length_a   1.000
_cell.length_b   1.000
_cell.length_c   1.000
_cell.angle_alpha   90.00
_cell.angle_beta   90.00
_cell.angle_gamma   90.00
#
_symmetry.space_group_name_H-M   'P 1'
#
loop_
_entity.id
_entity.type
_entity.pdbx_description
1 polymer ?
#
loop_
_entity_poly.entity_id
_entity_poly.type
_entity_poly.pdbx_seq_one_letter_code
_entity_poly.pdbx_strand_id
1 'polypeptide(L)'
;MEKNQSFEEMLTAFRPLIFHIMKTLNIYTDQDEFFQIAAIALWKASINYDEQKGRFATYAYATIKGSLMTELRKKQTYKERHVLHANDIIAAKLEFFPYTDIEARDLYERIAPALSDAQRIWFTMYFFEGKTQKEIAEELNVTVNKVKNWRKGALKKLKKYAVKAREEQ
;
A
#
# COMPACT_ATOMS: atom_id res chain seq x y z
N MET A 1 -7.30 28.70 -27.54
CA MET A 1 -7.40 27.30 -28.03
C MET A 1 -6.06 26.55 -27.96
N GLU A 2 -4.90 27.23 -27.91
CA GLU A 2 -3.56 26.57 -27.94
C GLU A 2 -3.21 25.67 -26.74
N LYS A 3 -3.65 25.98 -25.51
CA LYS A 3 -3.26 25.18 -24.32
C LYS A 3 -3.86 23.76 -24.26
N ASN A 4 -5.02 23.53 -24.88
CA ASN A 4 -5.68 22.22 -24.84
C ASN A 4 -5.03 21.21 -25.79
N GLN A 5 -4.57 21.65 -26.98
CA GLN A 5 -3.84 20.78 -27.89
C GLN A 5 -2.50 20.32 -27.30
N SER A 6 -1.78 21.21 -26.62
CA SER A 6 -0.49 20.89 -25.99
C SER A 6 -0.60 19.85 -24.85
N PHE A 7 -1.70 19.87 -24.09
CA PHE A 7 -1.90 18.87 -23.03
C PHE A 7 -2.29 17.49 -23.58
N GLU A 8 -3.12 17.41 -24.62
CA GLU A 8 -3.49 16.14 -25.23
C GLU A 8 -2.29 15.39 -25.82
N GLU A 9 -1.34 16.12 -26.41
CA GLU A 9 -0.07 15.57 -26.89
C GLU A 9 0.78 15.05 -25.73
N MET A 10 0.89 15.82 -24.64
CA MET A 10 1.60 15.41 -23.43
C MET A 10 0.96 14.17 -22.79
N LEU A 11 -0.37 14.14 -22.67
CA LEU A 11 -1.11 13.00 -22.15
C LEU A 11 -0.89 11.76 -23.01
N THR A 12 -0.86 11.92 -24.33
CA THR A 12 -0.56 10.84 -25.27
C THR A 12 0.86 10.30 -25.06
N ALA A 13 1.86 11.17 -24.87
CA ALA A 13 3.23 10.75 -24.60
C ALA A 13 3.39 10.05 -23.23
N PHE A 14 2.63 10.47 -22.22
CA PHE A 14 2.71 9.94 -20.86
C PHE A 14 1.78 8.75 -20.58
N ARG A 15 0.85 8.42 -21.50
CA ARG A 15 -0.05 7.26 -21.39
C ARG A 15 0.67 5.96 -21.00
N PRO A 16 1.78 5.55 -21.65
CA PRO A 16 2.49 4.33 -21.28
C PRO A 16 3.00 4.35 -19.83
N LEU A 17 3.47 5.52 -19.36
CA LEU A 17 3.91 5.71 -17.98
C LEU A 17 2.74 5.61 -17.00
N ILE A 18 1.61 6.23 -17.32
CA ILE A 18 0.39 6.16 -16.49
C ILE A 18 -0.06 4.70 -16.32
N PHE A 19 -0.17 3.95 -17.41
CA PHE A 19 -0.56 2.53 -17.34
C PHE A 19 0.47 1.69 -16.60
N HIS A 20 1.77 1.96 -16.77
CA HIS A 20 2.82 1.31 -15.99
C HIS A 20 2.67 1.57 -14.48
N ILE A 21 2.40 2.81 -14.08
CA ILE A 21 2.16 3.16 -12.67
C ILE A 21 0.90 2.44 -12.16
N MET A 22 -0.20 2.46 -12.90
CA MET A 22 -1.44 1.79 -12.52
C MET A 22 -1.23 0.29 -12.31
N LYS A 23 -0.50 -0.37 -13.22
CA LYS A 23 -0.13 -1.79 -13.10
C LYS A 23 0.76 -2.05 -11.87
N THR A 24 1.74 -1.18 -11.63
CA THR A 24 2.63 -1.27 -10.46
C THR A 24 1.87 -1.12 -9.13
N LEU A 25 0.78 -0.35 -9.15
CA LEU A 25 -0.12 -0.17 -8.01
C LEU A 25 -1.24 -1.22 -7.94
N ASN A 26 -1.20 -2.26 -8.78
CA ASN A 26 -2.22 -3.32 -8.87
C ASN A 26 -3.65 -2.79 -9.08
N ILE A 27 -3.78 -1.66 -9.78
CA ILE A 27 -5.09 -1.15 -10.18
C ILE A 27 -5.54 -2.00 -11.35
N TYR A 28 -6.55 -2.85 -11.15
CA TYR A 28 -7.17 -3.68 -12.18
C TYR A 28 -8.67 -3.36 -12.36
N THR A 29 -9.30 -2.76 -11.36
CA THR A 29 -10.69 -2.28 -11.39
C THR A 29 -10.74 -0.76 -11.54
N ASP A 30 -11.87 -0.22 -12.02
CA ASP A 30 -12.09 1.22 -12.19
C ASP A 30 -10.99 1.94 -13.00
N GLN A 31 -10.45 1.26 -14.03
CA GLN A 31 -9.30 1.75 -14.82
C GLN A 31 -9.53 3.16 -15.36
N ASP A 32 -10.72 3.44 -15.89
CA ASP A 32 -11.04 4.73 -16.51
C ASP A 32 -11.02 5.88 -15.49
N GLU A 33 -11.53 5.64 -14.27
CA GLU A 33 -11.54 6.63 -13.20
C GLU A 33 -10.11 6.93 -12.72
N PHE A 34 -9.31 5.89 -12.50
CA PHE A 34 -7.90 6.06 -12.11
C PHE A 34 -7.08 6.70 -13.23
N PHE A 35 -7.37 6.39 -14.49
CA PHE A 35 -6.73 7.04 -15.64
C PHE A 35 -7.05 8.54 -15.67
N GLN A 36 -8.31 8.93 -15.43
CA GLN A 36 -8.70 10.34 -15.34
C GLN A 36 -7.99 11.07 -14.20
N ILE A 37 -7.85 10.43 -13.04
CA ILE A 37 -7.11 10.99 -11.89
C ILE A 37 -5.63 11.17 -12.23
N ALA A 38 -5.02 10.20 -12.92
CA ALA A 38 -3.65 10.32 -13.40
C ALA A 38 -3.50 11.46 -14.42
N ALA A 39 -4.45 11.64 -15.34
CA ALA A 39 -4.45 12.73 -16.30
C ALA A 39 -4.54 14.10 -15.60
N ILE A 40 -5.43 14.25 -14.61
CA ILE A 40 -5.54 15.48 -13.79
C ILE A 40 -4.24 15.74 -13.03
N ALA A 41 -3.60 14.69 -12.50
CA ALA A 41 -2.33 14.82 -11.79
C ALA A 41 -1.19 15.24 -12.71
N LEU A 42 -1.13 14.71 -13.94
CA LEU A 42 -0.18 15.11 -14.97
C LEU A 42 -0.38 16.60 -15.36
N TRP A 43 -1.63 17.03 -15.53
CA TRP A 43 -1.95 18.44 -15.82
C TRP A 43 -1.53 19.37 -14.67
N LYS A 44 -1.75 18.96 -13.42
CA LYS A 44 -1.24 19.70 -12.25
C LYS A 44 0.28 19.72 -12.22
N ALA A 45 0.93 18.61 -12.60
CA ALA A 45 2.38 18.55 -12.67
C ALA A 45 2.91 19.54 -13.73
N SER A 46 2.30 19.62 -14.91
CA SER A 46 2.74 20.54 -15.96
C SER A 46 2.62 22.02 -15.59
N ILE A 47 1.69 22.38 -14.70
CA ILE A 47 1.50 23.77 -14.26
C ILE A 47 2.46 24.13 -13.11
N ASN A 48 2.70 23.20 -12.18
CA ASN A 48 3.45 23.47 -10.95
C ASN A 48 4.90 23.02 -11.00
N TYR A 49 5.33 22.46 -12.13
CA TYR A 49 6.70 22.01 -12.32
C TYR A 49 7.67 23.20 -12.33
N ASP A 50 8.81 22.96 -11.72
CA ASP A 50 9.92 23.90 -11.64
C ASP A 50 11.14 23.17 -12.21
N GLU A 51 11.72 23.75 -13.27
CA GLU A 51 12.86 23.18 -14.00
C GLU A 51 14.10 23.00 -13.11
N GLN A 52 14.19 23.74 -12.00
CA GLN A 52 15.29 23.61 -11.04
C GLN A 52 15.18 22.32 -10.20
N LYS A 53 14.02 21.65 -10.20
CA LYS A 53 13.75 20.45 -9.38
C LYS A 53 14.06 19.12 -10.08
N GLY A 54 14.71 19.15 -11.24
CA GLY A 54 15.15 17.96 -11.97
C GLY A 54 14.41 17.76 -13.28
N ARG A 55 14.21 16.51 -13.73
CA ARG A 55 13.50 16.21 -14.99
C ARG A 55 11.99 16.18 -14.79
N PHE A 56 11.23 16.77 -15.72
CA PHE A 56 9.77 16.79 -15.70
C PHE A 56 9.16 15.39 -15.57
N ALA A 57 9.67 14.39 -16.31
CA ALA A 57 9.16 13.03 -16.25
C ALA A 57 9.24 12.42 -14.83
N THR A 58 10.32 12.72 -14.08
CA THR A 58 10.49 12.28 -12.70
C THR A 58 9.48 12.96 -11.77
N TYR A 59 9.28 14.26 -11.94
CA TYR A 59 8.30 15.03 -11.17
C TYR A 59 6.87 14.56 -11.47
N ALA A 60 6.51 14.41 -12.74
CA ALA A 60 5.22 13.91 -13.20
C ALA A 60 4.95 12.49 -12.67
N TYR A 61 5.94 11.58 -12.71
CA TYR A 61 5.82 10.25 -12.11
C TYR A 61 5.43 10.33 -10.63
N ALA A 62 6.13 11.14 -9.84
CA ALA A 62 5.87 11.30 -8.41
C ALA A 62 4.47 11.87 -8.16
N THR A 63 4.05 12.90 -8.91
CA THR A 63 2.73 13.52 -8.76
C THR A 63 1.59 12.58 -9.17
N ILE A 64 1.73 11.86 -10.28
CA ILE A 64 0.75 10.87 -10.75
C ILE A 64 0.62 9.73 -9.74
N LYS A 65 1.74 9.11 -9.36
CA LYS A 65 1.77 8.02 -8.39
C LYS A 65 1.18 8.45 -7.05
N GLY A 66 1.52 9.64 -6.55
CA GLY A 66 0.98 10.19 -5.31
C GLY A 66 -0.53 10.41 -5.36
N SER A 67 -1.06 10.89 -6.49
CA SER A 67 -2.51 11.10 -6.68
C SER A 67 -3.28 9.78 -6.74
N LEU A 68 -2.78 8.81 -7.50
CA LEU A 68 -3.36 7.46 -7.57
C LEU A 68 -3.34 6.76 -6.20
N MET A 69 -2.23 6.86 -5.47
CA MET A 69 -2.13 6.33 -4.10
C MET A 69 -3.10 7.01 -3.14
N THR A 70 -3.31 8.33 -3.28
CA THR A 70 -4.28 9.06 -2.47
C THR A 70 -5.69 8.58 -2.74
N GLU A 71 -6.05 8.35 -4.00
CA GLU A 71 -7.38 7.84 -4.33
C GLU A 71 -7.57 6.39 -3.89
N LEU A 72 -6.58 5.52 -4.08
CA LEU A 72 -6.60 4.17 -3.53
C LEU A 72 -6.82 4.20 -2.02
N ARG A 73 -6.12 5.07 -1.28
CA ARG A 73 -6.34 5.26 0.15
C ARG A 73 -7.74 5.76 0.47
N LYS A 74 -8.33 6.66 -0.32
CA LYS A 74 -9.71 7.14 -0.10
C LYS A 74 -10.74 6.06 -0.35
N LYS A 75 -10.65 5.32 -1.47
CA LYS A 75 -11.53 4.18 -1.78
C LYS A 75 -11.38 3.09 -0.72
N GLN A 76 -10.14 2.84 -0.28
CA GLN A 76 -9.85 1.93 0.82
C GLN A 76 -10.42 2.44 2.14
N THR A 77 -10.22 3.71 2.50
CA THR A 77 -10.79 4.35 3.70
C THR A 77 -12.33 4.36 3.66
N TYR A 78 -12.93 4.53 2.48
CA TYR A 78 -14.37 4.49 2.28
C TYR A 78 -14.90 3.09 2.53
N LYS A 79 -14.26 2.05 1.97
CA LYS A 79 -14.54 0.65 2.28
C LYS A 79 -14.32 0.33 3.76
N GLU A 80 -13.25 0.83 4.37
CA GLU A 80 -12.93 0.62 5.79
C GLU A 80 -13.96 1.27 6.73
N ARG A 81 -14.34 2.53 6.47
CA ARG A 81 -15.31 3.27 7.29
C ARG A 81 -16.75 2.76 7.17
N HIS A 82 -17.10 2.19 6.03
CA HIS A 82 -18.46 1.71 5.76
C HIS A 82 -18.61 0.19 5.86
N VAL A 83 -17.53 -0.59 5.97
CA VAL A 83 -17.61 -2.07 5.92
C VAL A 83 -16.84 -2.83 7.03
N LEU A 84 -15.79 -2.34 7.72
CA LEU A 84 -14.98 -3.22 8.61
C LEU A 84 -14.47 -2.62 9.95
N HIS A 85 -14.53 -3.45 11.01
CA HIS A 85 -14.11 -3.12 12.40
C HIS A 85 -12.57 -3.06 12.56
N ALA A 86 -12.11 -2.28 13.55
CA ALA A 86 -10.71 -1.91 13.84
C ALA A 86 -9.62 -3.01 13.88
N ASN A 87 -9.97 -4.29 13.94
CA ASN A 87 -8.99 -5.39 13.84
C ASN A 87 -8.53 -5.62 12.38
N ASP A 88 -9.37 -5.27 11.41
CA ASP A 88 -9.08 -5.45 9.98
C ASP A 88 -8.19 -4.33 9.42
N ILE A 89 -8.12 -3.17 10.09
CA ILE A 89 -7.30 -2.02 9.69
C ILE A 89 -5.79 -2.28 9.90
N ILE A 90 -5.41 -2.94 11.00
CA ILE A 90 -4.00 -3.28 11.27
C ILE A 90 -3.56 -4.40 10.34
N ALA A 91 -4.45 -5.37 10.14
CA ALA A 91 -4.35 -6.40 9.12
C ALA A 91 -4.12 -5.79 7.73
N ALA A 92 -4.99 -4.90 7.28
CA ALA A 92 -4.90 -4.21 5.98
C ALA A 92 -3.63 -3.36 5.85
N LYS A 93 -3.19 -2.66 6.90
CA LYS A 93 -1.91 -1.93 6.87
C LYS A 93 -0.70 -2.84 6.63
N LEU A 94 -0.77 -4.08 7.09
CA LEU A 94 0.28 -5.08 6.89
C LEU A 94 0.16 -5.79 5.53
N GLU A 95 -1.02 -5.83 4.91
CA GLU A 95 -1.21 -6.38 3.55
C GLU A 95 -0.95 -5.35 2.44
N PHE A 96 -1.10 -4.04 2.72
CA PHE A 96 -1.06 -2.97 1.70
C PHE A 96 0.18 -2.07 1.72
N PHE A 97 0.98 -2.08 2.79
CA PHE A 97 2.34 -1.55 2.77
C PHE A 97 3.29 -2.75 2.82
N PRO A 98 3.94 -3.13 1.71
CA PRO A 98 5.13 -3.93 1.84
C PRO A 98 6.12 -3.05 2.59
N TYR A 99 6.36 -3.36 3.86
CA TYR A 99 7.59 -2.93 4.50
C TYR A 99 8.72 -3.35 3.56
N THR A 100 9.73 -2.49 3.40
CA THR A 100 10.98 -3.00 2.84
C THR A 100 11.47 -4.15 3.73
N ASP A 101 12.18 -5.15 3.18
CA ASP A 101 12.68 -6.29 3.97
C ASP A 101 13.44 -5.84 5.25
N ILE A 102 14.09 -4.67 5.17
CA ILE A 102 14.82 -4.03 6.26
C ILE A 102 13.86 -3.54 7.36
N GLU A 103 12.79 -2.83 7.02
CA GLU A 103 11.80 -2.33 8.00
C GLU A 103 10.96 -3.48 8.59
N ALA A 104 10.65 -4.52 7.80
CA ALA A 104 9.95 -5.70 8.27
C ALA A 104 10.80 -6.49 9.29
N ARG A 105 12.11 -6.60 9.04
CA ARG A 105 13.07 -7.25 9.93
C ARG A 105 13.28 -6.46 11.22
N ASP A 106 13.48 -5.15 11.15
CA ASP A 106 13.59 -4.29 12.35
C ASP A 106 12.33 -4.35 13.20
N LEU A 107 11.15 -4.27 12.57
CA LEU A 107 9.86 -4.45 13.25
C LEU A 107 9.76 -5.83 13.90
N TYR A 108 10.15 -6.90 13.19
CA TYR A 108 10.13 -8.26 13.71
C TYR A 108 11.03 -8.41 14.93
N GLU A 109 12.28 -7.93 14.89
CA GLU A 109 13.22 -8.01 16.01
C GLU A 109 12.68 -7.33 17.27
N ARG A 110 12.04 -6.17 17.11
CA ARG A 110 11.45 -5.41 18.22
C ARG A 110 10.25 -6.09 18.85
N ILE A 111 9.38 -6.71 18.06
CA ILE A 111 8.15 -7.34 18.58
C ILE A 111 8.31 -8.83 18.90
N ALA A 112 9.33 -9.48 18.32
CA ALA A 112 9.58 -10.91 18.41
C ALA A 112 9.48 -11.41 19.85
N PRO A 113 10.18 -10.82 20.85
CA PRO A 113 10.12 -11.28 22.24
C PRO A 113 8.71 -11.37 22.82
N ALA A 114 7.79 -10.53 22.35
CA ALA A 114 6.40 -10.53 22.81
C ALA A 114 5.52 -11.55 22.07
N LEU A 115 5.94 -12.08 20.91
CA LEU A 115 5.17 -13.04 20.11
C LEU A 115 5.34 -14.48 20.62
N SER A 116 4.25 -15.25 20.60
CA SER A 116 4.33 -16.71 20.79
C SER A 116 4.83 -17.40 19.53
N ASP A 117 5.28 -18.65 19.63
CA ASP A 117 5.83 -19.40 18.48
C ASP A 117 4.87 -19.45 17.30
N ALA A 118 3.60 -19.76 17.54
CA ALA A 118 2.57 -19.75 16.50
C ALA A 118 2.35 -18.37 15.84
N GLN A 119 2.57 -17.28 16.57
CA GLN A 119 2.46 -15.92 16.04
C GLN A 119 3.70 -15.52 15.24
N ARG A 120 4.88 -16.01 15.65
CA ARG A 120 6.13 -15.85 14.91
C ARG A 120 6.08 -16.62 13.59
N ILE A 121 5.62 -17.87 13.62
CA ILE A 121 5.39 -18.68 12.42
C ILE A 121 4.47 -17.94 11.45
N TRP A 122 3.32 -17.46 11.94
CA TRP A 122 2.41 -16.67 11.10
C TRP A 122 3.08 -15.42 10.53
N PHE A 123 3.83 -14.66 11.35
CA PHE A 123 4.52 -13.46 10.91
C PHE A 123 5.54 -13.79 9.81
N THR A 124 6.36 -14.83 9.99
CA THR A 124 7.39 -15.20 9.03
C THR A 124 6.80 -15.61 7.68
N MET A 125 5.85 -16.55 7.69
CA MET A 125 5.23 -17.03 6.46
C MET A 125 4.44 -15.94 5.74
N TYR A 126 3.85 -15.00 6.49
CA TYR A 126 3.09 -13.90 5.90
C TYR A 126 3.98 -12.78 5.35
N PHE A 127 4.94 -12.27 6.13
CA PHE A 127 5.74 -11.10 5.75
C PHE A 127 6.96 -11.43 4.89
N PHE A 128 7.66 -12.53 5.18
CA PHE A 128 8.89 -12.88 4.46
C PHE A 128 8.63 -13.86 3.31
N GLU A 129 7.59 -14.67 3.39
CA GLU A 129 7.27 -15.67 2.36
C GLU A 129 6.02 -15.29 1.52
N GLY A 130 5.28 -14.25 1.91
CA GLY A 130 4.13 -13.73 1.15
C GLY A 130 2.91 -14.66 1.14
N LYS A 131 2.83 -15.65 2.05
CA LYS A 131 1.78 -16.67 2.06
C LYS A 131 0.48 -16.14 2.64
N THR A 132 -0.63 -16.52 2.02
CA THR A 132 -1.98 -16.24 2.51
C THR A 132 -2.32 -17.13 3.72
N GLN A 133 -3.34 -16.72 4.49
CA GLN A 133 -3.81 -17.52 5.64
C GLN A 133 -4.31 -18.92 5.26
N LYS A 134 -4.76 -19.09 4.01
CA LYS A 134 -5.20 -20.39 3.48
C LYS A 134 -4.00 -21.28 3.18
N GLU A 135 -2.98 -20.74 2.50
CA GLU A 135 -1.74 -21.46 2.20
C GLU A 135 -0.99 -21.85 3.48
N ILE A 136 -0.91 -20.94 4.47
CA ILE A 136 -0.33 -21.25 5.80
C ILE A 136 -1.09 -22.38 6.50
N ALA A 137 -2.43 -22.38 6.40
CA ALA A 137 -3.25 -23.40 7.01
C ALA A 137 -3.06 -24.77 6.35
N GLU A 138 -2.99 -24.79 5.02
CA GLU A 138 -2.75 -26.00 4.22
C GLU A 138 -1.34 -26.55 4.49
N GLU A 139 -0.31 -25.71 4.49
CA GLU A 139 1.08 -26.12 4.67
C GLU A 139 1.37 -26.64 6.09
N LEU A 140 0.78 -26.02 7.11
CA LEU A 140 0.94 -26.45 8.50
C LEU A 140 -0.09 -27.50 8.93
N ASN A 141 -0.96 -27.93 8.01
CA ASN A 141 -2.06 -28.86 8.27
C ASN A 141 -2.91 -28.47 9.49
N VAL A 142 -3.30 -27.19 9.56
CA VAL A 142 -4.15 -26.62 10.60
C VAL A 142 -5.40 -25.98 10.00
N THR A 143 -6.39 -25.65 10.82
CA THR A 143 -7.56 -24.93 10.33
C THR A 143 -7.22 -23.47 10.02
N VAL A 144 -7.82 -22.91 8.97
CA VAL A 144 -7.72 -21.47 8.64
C VAL A 144 -8.11 -20.59 9.84
N ASN A 145 -9.06 -21.05 10.66
CA ASN A 145 -9.47 -20.34 11.87
C ASN A 145 -8.36 -20.28 12.94
N LYS A 146 -7.53 -21.33 13.03
CA LYS A 146 -6.35 -21.35 13.91
C LYS A 146 -5.33 -20.27 13.46
N VAL A 147 -5.07 -20.18 12.15
CA VAL A 147 -4.19 -19.15 11.56
C VAL A 147 -4.77 -17.74 11.78
N LYS A 148 -6.08 -17.55 11.62
CA LYS A 148 -6.77 -16.28 11.94
C LYS A 148 -6.57 -15.86 13.40
N ASN A 149 -6.60 -16.82 14.33
CA ASN A 149 -6.36 -16.54 15.75
C ASN A 149 -4.90 -16.17 16.02
N TRP A 150 -3.93 -16.80 15.35
CA TRP A 150 -2.52 -16.40 15.42
C TRP A 150 -2.32 -14.97 14.92
N ARG A 151 -2.85 -14.64 13.73
CA ARG A 151 -2.87 -13.27 13.18
C ARG A 151 -3.45 -12.29 14.19
N LYS A 152 -4.66 -12.52 14.69
CA LYS A 152 -5.33 -11.63 15.64
C LYS A 152 -4.48 -11.37 16.89
N GLY A 153 -3.83 -12.42 17.42
CA GLY A 153 -2.93 -12.32 18.55
C GLY A 153 -1.66 -11.50 18.25
N ALA A 154 -1.04 -11.71 17.10
CA ALA A 154 0.14 -10.97 16.64
C ALA A 154 -0.19 -9.47 16.44
N LEU A 155 -1.29 -9.16 15.75
CA LEU A 155 -1.75 -7.79 15.49
C LEU A 155 -2.03 -7.01 16.78
N LYS A 156 -2.63 -7.67 17.78
CA LYS A 156 -2.89 -7.06 19.09
C LYS A 156 -1.58 -6.63 19.77
N LYS A 157 -0.51 -7.40 19.62
CA LYS A 157 0.81 -7.12 20.20
C LYS A 157 1.54 -6.02 19.43
N LEU A 158 1.50 -6.08 18.09
CA LEU A 158 1.94 -4.99 17.20
C LEU A 158 1.30 -3.65 17.56
N LYS A 159 -0.01 -3.63 17.81
CA LYS A 159 -0.73 -2.41 18.23
C LYS A 159 -0.17 -1.83 19.53
N LYS A 160 0.05 -2.67 20.54
CA LYS A 160 0.60 -2.24 21.83
C LYS A 160 2.00 -1.65 21.66
N TYR A 161 2.81 -2.22 20.79
CA TYR A 161 4.14 -1.70 20.49
C TYR A 161 4.07 -0.32 19.79
N ALA A 162 3.23 -0.18 18.76
CA ALA A 162 3.07 1.07 18.03
C ALA A 162 2.51 2.23 18.89
N VAL A 163 1.74 1.91 19.94
CA VAL A 163 1.27 2.91 20.92
C VAL A 163 2.40 3.30 21.88
N LYS A 164 3.14 2.34 22.44
CA LYS A 164 4.29 2.62 23.33
C LYS A 164 5.39 3.45 22.65
N ALA A 165 5.73 3.12 21.40
CA ALA A 165 6.74 3.84 20.63
C ALA A 165 6.40 5.32 20.37
N ARG A 166 5.13 5.73 20.54
CA ARG A 166 4.68 7.13 20.43
C ARG A 166 4.68 7.88 21.76
N GLU A 167 4.70 7.16 22.88
CA GLU A 167 4.71 7.74 24.23
C GLU A 167 6.15 7.97 24.73
N GLU A 168 7.13 7.32 24.10
CA GLU A 168 8.57 7.41 24.40
C GLU A 168 9.32 8.41 23.48
N GLN A 169 8.59 9.20 22.68
CA GLN A 169 9.10 10.30 21.83
C GLN A 169 8.55 11.64 22.31
#